data_AF-A0A8H4KVN5-F1
#
_entry.id   AF-A0A8H4KVN5-F1
#
_cell.length_a   1.000
_cell.length_b   1.000
_cell.length_c   1.000
_cell.angle_alpha   90.00
_cell.angle_beta   90.00
_cell.angle_gamma   90.00
#
_symmetry.space_group_name_H-M   'P 1'
#
loop_
_entity.id
_entity.type
_entity.pdbx_description
1 polymer ?
#
loop_
_entity_poly.entity_id
_entity_poly.type
_entity_poly.pdbx_seq_one_letter_code
_entity_poly.pdbx_strand_id
1 'polypeptide(L)'
;MPCVCPPPISSDLHKAFEAVLRLTKNNTTIQQSQVDQAKAIRQVVNPFNETVDDFEMLTMHLGDLSATKAYFYQVQENVNSIRGLSKELSNTLASINDADVKFGRDIRKHYTQFLEEIASYTGDDEPAFESLRIIAKKFHDLNTGQYERLMTMRDQLDCYMRAVSKIAALKHSLEEQSLI
;
A
#
# COMPACT_ATOMS: atom_id res chain seq x y z
N MET A 1 -41.60 -20.95 -33.83
CA MET A 1 -40.17 -21.27 -33.61
C MET A 1 -40.05 -21.93 -32.25
N PRO A 2 -39.43 -23.11 -32.12
CA PRO A 2 -39.23 -23.70 -30.79
C PRO A 2 -38.31 -22.80 -29.97
N CYS A 3 -38.68 -22.50 -28.73
CA CYS A 3 -37.79 -21.90 -27.74
C CYS A 3 -36.64 -22.89 -27.51
N VAL A 4 -35.48 -22.61 -28.11
CA VAL A 4 -34.24 -23.31 -27.77
C VAL A 4 -33.81 -22.76 -26.43
N CYS A 5 -34.01 -23.52 -25.36
CA CYS A 5 -33.40 -23.20 -24.08
C CYS A 5 -31.88 -23.19 -24.28
N PRO A 6 -31.17 -22.16 -23.81
CA PRO A 6 -29.71 -22.18 -23.84
C PRO A 6 -29.22 -23.44 -23.12
N PRO A 7 -28.18 -24.11 -23.64
CA PRO A 7 -27.63 -25.29 -22.99
C PRO A 7 -27.17 -24.92 -21.57
N PRO A 8 -27.30 -25.84 -20.60
CA PRO A 8 -26.73 -25.60 -19.27
C PRO A 8 -25.22 -25.44 -19.40
N ILE A 9 -24.64 -24.52 -18.62
CA ILE A 9 -23.19 -24.39 -18.50
C ILE A 9 -22.56 -25.74 -18.13
N SER A 10 -21.36 -26.00 -18.63
CA SER A 10 -20.70 -27.26 -18.31
C SER A 10 -20.34 -27.36 -16.82
N SER A 11 -20.23 -28.60 -16.34
CA SER A 11 -19.81 -28.87 -14.96
C SER A 11 -18.43 -28.28 -14.66
N ASP A 12 -17.53 -28.25 -15.63
CA ASP A 12 -16.17 -27.75 -15.43
C ASP A 12 -16.13 -26.22 -15.43
N LEU A 13 -16.92 -25.56 -16.26
CA LEU A 13 -17.09 -24.11 -16.22
C LEU A 13 -17.69 -23.67 -14.88
N HIS A 14 -18.69 -24.41 -14.38
CA HIS A 14 -19.27 -24.17 -13.07
C HIS A 14 -18.23 -24.29 -11.93
N LYS A 15 -17.43 -25.36 -11.91
CA LYS A 15 -16.36 -25.55 -10.91
C LYS A 15 -15.30 -24.44 -10.98
N ALA A 16 -14.92 -24.02 -12.19
CA ALA A 16 -13.96 -22.94 -12.38
C ALA A 16 -14.50 -21.62 -11.84
N PHE A 17 -15.77 -21.32 -12.09
CA PHE A 17 -16.43 -20.16 -11.50
C PHE A 17 -16.44 -20.20 -9.97
N GLU A 18 -16.78 -21.33 -9.36
CA GLU A 18 -16.71 -21.51 -7.90
C GLU A 18 -15.29 -21.32 -7.34
N ALA A 19 -14.26 -21.75 -8.08
CA ALA A 19 -12.87 -21.52 -7.70
C ALA A 19 -12.53 -20.01 -7.71
N VAL A 20 -12.97 -19.28 -8.74
CA VAL A 20 -12.78 -17.83 -8.85
C VAL A 20 -13.55 -17.05 -7.77
N LEU A 21 -14.75 -17.50 -7.40
CA LEU A 21 -15.49 -16.93 -6.26
C LEU A 21 -14.75 -17.13 -4.94
N ARG A 22 -14.19 -18.32 -4.70
CA ARG A 22 -13.36 -18.58 -3.52
C ARG A 22 -12.10 -17.72 -3.49
N LEU A 23 -11.42 -17.59 -4.63
CA LEU A 23 -10.28 -16.68 -4.78
C LEU A 23 -10.67 -15.25 -4.43
N THR A 24 -11.79 -14.76 -4.96
CA THR A 24 -12.28 -13.40 -4.69
C THR A 24 -12.50 -13.16 -3.21
N LYS A 25 -13.20 -14.07 -2.53
CA LYS A 25 -13.45 -13.96 -1.09
C LYS A 25 -12.15 -13.91 -0.29
N ASN A 26 -11.20 -14.80 -0.58
CA ASN A 26 -9.91 -14.83 0.09
C ASN A 26 -9.12 -13.54 -0.14
N ASN A 27 -9.15 -13.01 -1.36
CA ASN A 27 -8.41 -11.80 -1.71
C ASN A 27 -8.98 -10.54 -1.09
N THR A 28 -10.30 -10.43 -0.93
CA THR A 28 -10.91 -9.31 -0.19
C THR A 28 -10.39 -9.25 1.24
N THR A 29 -10.24 -10.39 1.92
CA THR A 29 -9.68 -10.44 3.27
C THR A 29 -8.21 -10.03 3.31
N ILE A 30 -7.42 -10.51 2.35
CA ILE A 30 -6.00 -10.16 2.23
C ILE A 30 -5.85 -8.65 2.00
N GLN A 31 -6.54 -8.09 1.00
CA GLN A 31 -6.50 -6.66 0.68
C GLN A 31 -6.85 -5.78 1.89
N GLN A 32 -7.93 -6.11 2.59
CA GLN A 32 -8.33 -5.35 3.78
C GLN A 32 -7.24 -5.36 4.85
N SER A 33 -6.64 -6.52 5.12
CA SER A 33 -5.50 -6.65 6.05
C SER A 33 -4.30 -5.80 5.64
N GLN A 34 -3.98 -5.75 4.33
CA GLN A 34 -2.89 -4.95 3.79
C GLN A 34 -3.13 -3.44 3.97
N VAL A 35 -4.35 -2.98 3.68
CA VAL A 35 -4.77 -1.58 3.89
C VAL A 35 -4.70 -1.21 5.38
N ASP A 36 -5.13 -2.11 6.27
CA ASP A 36 -5.13 -1.85 7.71
C ASP A 36 -3.71 -1.79 8.28
N GLN A 37 -2.79 -2.66 7.81
CA GLN A 37 -1.37 -2.56 8.15
C GLN A 37 -0.77 -1.23 7.69
N ALA A 38 -1.08 -0.80 6.46
CA ALA A 38 -0.56 0.43 5.91
C ALA A 38 -1.09 1.68 6.67
N LYS A 39 -2.35 1.64 7.13
CA LYS A 39 -2.92 2.66 8.03
C LYS A 39 -2.26 2.65 9.41
N ALA A 40 -1.99 1.49 9.98
CA ALA A 40 -1.32 1.37 11.28
C ALA A 40 0.09 1.99 11.23
N ILE A 41 0.85 1.75 10.16
CA ILE A 41 2.15 2.39 9.92
C ILE A 41 2.01 3.92 9.94
N ARG A 42 1.02 4.46 9.22
CA ARG A 42 0.78 5.91 9.18
C ARG A 42 0.44 6.50 10.55
N GLN A 43 -0.33 5.78 11.37
CA GLN A 43 -0.67 6.22 12.73
C GLN A 43 0.56 6.33 13.64
N VAL A 44 1.57 5.48 13.42
CA VAL A 44 2.84 5.56 14.15
C VAL A 44 3.68 6.76 13.67
N VAL A 45 3.69 7.04 12.37
CA VAL A 45 4.56 8.07 11.76
C VAL A 45 4.10 9.50 12.07
N ASN A 46 2.78 9.76 12.10
CA ASN A 46 2.28 11.14 12.24
C ASN A 46 2.75 11.84 13.54
N PRO A 47 2.65 11.24 14.75
CA PRO A 47 3.09 11.90 15.99
C PRO A 47 4.59 12.19 16.02
N PHE A 48 5.40 11.34 15.38
CA PHE A 48 6.84 11.58 15.29
C PHE A 48 7.17 12.78 14.42
N ASN A 49 6.42 13.04 13.35
CA ASN A 49 6.63 14.24 12.54
C ASN A 49 6.36 15.52 13.35
N GLU A 50 5.32 15.55 14.18
CA GLU A 50 5.05 16.68 15.08
C GLU A 50 6.22 16.90 16.05
N THR A 51 6.74 15.82 16.63
CA THR A 51 7.91 15.88 17.54
C THR A 51 9.17 16.41 16.82
N VAL A 52 9.33 16.08 15.55
CA VAL A 52 10.47 16.52 14.73
C VAL A 52 10.37 18.00 14.39
N ASP A 53 9.17 18.50 14.11
CA ASP A 53 8.91 19.92 13.88
C ASP A 53 9.15 20.74 15.16
N ASP A 54 8.72 20.24 16.33
CA ASP A 54 9.02 20.86 17.63
C ASP A 54 10.52 20.91 17.90
N PHE A 55 11.24 19.81 17.63
CA PHE A 55 12.69 19.76 17.80
C PHE A 55 13.42 20.71 16.86
N GLU A 56 12.96 20.85 15.61
CA GLU A 56 13.51 21.84 14.68
C GLU A 56 13.34 23.25 15.23
N MET A 57 12.15 23.58 15.77
CA MET A 57 11.89 24.90 16.35
C MET A 57 12.80 25.20 17.53
N LEU A 58 12.96 24.24 18.46
CA LEU A 58 13.82 24.37 19.64
C LEU A 58 15.30 24.55 19.31
N THR A 59 15.73 24.25 18.09
CA THR A 59 17.14 24.28 17.69
C THR A 59 17.47 25.42 16.73
N MET A 60 16.48 26.23 16.35
CA MET A 60 16.68 27.35 15.41
C MET A 60 17.73 28.35 15.88
N HIS A 61 17.74 28.72 17.17
CA HIS A 61 18.68 29.69 17.73
C HIS A 61 20.14 29.22 17.66
N LEU A 62 20.38 27.91 17.53
CA LEU A 62 21.73 27.36 17.39
C LEU A 62 22.40 27.84 16.08
N GLY A 63 21.62 28.27 15.09
CA GLY A 63 22.13 28.81 13.82
C GLY A 63 22.73 30.21 13.94
N ASP A 64 22.38 30.96 15.00
CA ASP A 64 22.75 32.37 15.15
C ASP A 64 24.16 32.57 15.77
N LEU A 65 24.70 31.53 16.42
CA LEU A 65 26.00 31.56 17.06
C LEU A 65 27.01 30.66 16.35
N SER A 66 28.21 31.18 16.08
CA SER A 66 29.28 30.44 15.41
C SER A 66 29.67 29.15 16.14
N ALA A 67 29.61 29.13 17.47
CA ALA A 67 29.96 27.99 18.30
C ALA A 67 28.96 26.82 18.20
N THR A 68 27.68 27.09 17.92
CA THR A 68 26.61 26.08 17.88
C THR A 68 26.12 25.75 16.48
N LYS A 69 26.62 26.48 15.47
CA LYS A 69 26.17 26.37 14.08
C LYS A 69 26.31 24.97 13.48
N ALA A 70 27.30 24.19 13.92
CA ALA A 70 27.46 22.81 13.50
C ALA A 70 26.28 21.93 13.95
N TYR A 71 25.79 22.13 15.18
CA TYR A 71 24.61 21.43 15.68
C TYR A 71 23.35 21.81 14.90
N PHE A 72 23.17 23.09 14.58
CA PHE A 72 22.07 23.53 13.73
C PHE A 72 22.06 22.78 12.38
N TYR A 73 23.20 22.70 11.69
CA TYR A 73 23.26 21.96 10.43
C TYR A 73 22.99 20.47 10.60
N GLN A 74 23.48 19.86 11.68
CA GLN A 74 23.20 18.45 11.98
C GLN A 74 21.71 18.22 12.24
N VAL A 75 21.02 19.12 12.96
CA VAL A 75 19.58 19.02 13.18
C VAL A 75 18.85 19.15 11.85
N GLN A 76 19.16 20.16 11.04
CA GLN A 76 18.55 20.39 9.74
C GLN A 76 18.71 19.20 8.79
N GLU A 77 19.89 18.56 8.77
CA GLU A 77 20.11 17.35 7.98
C GLU A 77 19.18 16.20 8.41
N ASN A 78 19.07 15.95 9.72
CA ASN A 78 18.24 14.88 10.25
C ASN A 78 16.74 15.15 10.04
N VAL A 79 16.29 16.40 10.26
CA VAL A 79 14.89 16.81 10.02
C VAL A 79 14.52 16.61 8.55
N ASN A 80 15.37 17.07 7.62
CA ASN A 80 15.14 16.90 6.19
C ASN A 80 15.12 15.42 5.78
N SER A 81 15.99 14.58 6.38
CA SER A 81 15.98 13.14 6.17
C SER A 81 14.66 12.49 6.60
N ILE A 82 14.13 12.85 7.78
CA ILE A 82 12.85 12.34 8.27
C ILE A 82 11.70 12.80 7.37
N ARG A 83 11.65 14.07 6.97
CA ARG A 83 10.63 14.59 6.05
C ARG A 83 10.64 13.86 4.72
N GLY A 84 11.82 13.55 4.19
CA GLY A 84 12.00 12.72 2.99
C GLY A 84 11.39 11.32 3.16
N LEU A 85 11.77 10.61 4.22
CA LEU A 85 11.27 9.27 4.52
C LEU A 85 9.75 9.23 4.77
N SER A 86 9.22 10.24 5.47
CA SER A 86 7.79 10.41 5.71
C SER A 86 7.01 10.59 4.39
N LYS A 87 7.56 11.38 3.47
CA LYS A 87 6.99 11.55 2.12
C LYS A 87 7.04 10.25 1.31
N GLU A 88 8.14 9.51 1.36
CA GLU A 88 8.27 8.21 0.72
C GLU A 88 7.23 7.20 1.23
N LEU A 89 7.08 7.08 2.56
CA LEU A 89 6.05 6.24 3.19
C LEU A 89 4.64 6.64 2.74
N SER A 90 4.35 7.94 2.70
CA SER A 90 3.05 8.46 2.25
C SER A 90 2.77 8.13 0.78
N ASN A 91 3.79 8.21 -0.08
CA ASN A 91 3.69 7.86 -1.49
C ASN A 91 3.45 6.36 -1.68
N THR A 92 4.17 5.50 -0.93
CA THR A 92 3.97 4.05 -1.01
C THR A 92 2.57 3.65 -0.53
N LEU A 93 2.08 4.25 0.57
CA LEU A 93 0.70 4.06 1.04
C LEU A 93 -0.33 4.48 -0.02
N ALA A 94 -0.12 5.63 -0.67
CA ALA A 94 -0.99 6.07 -1.76
C ALA A 94 -0.97 5.09 -2.94
N SER A 95 0.20 4.52 -3.27
CA SER A 95 0.33 3.50 -4.32
C SER A 95 -0.43 2.21 -4.00
N ILE A 96 -0.46 1.76 -2.73
CA ILE A 96 -1.26 0.61 -2.29
C ILE A 96 -2.74 0.87 -2.57
N ASN A 97 -3.25 2.04 -2.14
CA ASN A 97 -4.65 2.40 -2.33
C ASN A 97 -5.01 2.55 -3.82
N ASP A 98 -4.16 3.18 -4.63
CA ASP A 98 -4.40 3.35 -6.07
C ASP A 98 -4.42 2.00 -6.80
N ALA A 99 -3.50 1.09 -6.46
CA ALA A 99 -3.45 -0.25 -7.01
C ALA A 99 -4.75 -1.04 -6.71
N ASP A 100 -5.26 -0.95 -5.49
CA ASP A 100 -6.53 -1.59 -5.10
C ASP A 100 -7.74 -0.99 -5.84
N VAL A 101 -7.80 0.33 -5.98
CA VAL A 101 -8.88 1.00 -6.72
C VAL A 101 -8.86 0.61 -8.20
N LYS A 102 -7.68 0.62 -8.82
CA LYS A 102 -7.50 0.23 -10.22
C LYS A 102 -7.89 -1.23 -10.42
N PHE A 103 -7.43 -2.10 -9.53
CA PHE A 103 -7.78 -3.50 -9.53
C PHE A 103 -9.30 -3.73 -9.42
N GLY A 104 -9.96 -3.08 -8.47
CA GLY A 104 -11.41 -3.20 -8.30
C GLY A 104 -12.20 -2.72 -9.53
N ARG A 105 -11.67 -1.78 -10.31
CA ARG A 105 -12.24 -1.37 -11.60
C ARG A 105 -12.02 -2.43 -12.68
N ASP A 106 -10.80 -2.91 -12.82
CA ASP A 106 -10.41 -3.92 -13.82
C ASP A 106 -11.16 -5.24 -13.61
N ILE A 107 -11.24 -5.72 -12.37
CA ILE A 107 -11.95 -6.96 -12.03
C ILE A 107 -13.45 -6.85 -12.31
N ARG A 108 -14.09 -5.72 -11.98
CA ARG A 108 -15.52 -5.53 -12.31
C ARG A 108 -15.76 -5.63 -13.80
N LYS A 109 -14.89 -5.04 -14.63
CA LYS A 109 -14.98 -5.16 -16.09
C LYS A 109 -14.90 -6.62 -16.54
N HIS A 110 -13.94 -7.39 -16.03
CA HIS A 110 -13.79 -8.80 -16.43
C HIS A 110 -14.93 -9.69 -15.91
N TYR A 111 -15.47 -9.40 -14.72
CA TYR A 111 -16.68 -10.08 -14.25
C TYR A 111 -17.89 -9.79 -15.13
N THR A 112 -18.08 -8.54 -15.54
CA THR A 112 -19.15 -8.19 -16.50
C THR A 112 -18.98 -8.96 -17.80
N GLN A 113 -17.77 -9.02 -18.35
CA GLN A 113 -17.47 -9.76 -19.57
C GLN A 113 -17.80 -11.27 -19.43
N PHE A 114 -17.37 -11.89 -18.32
CA PHE A 114 -17.70 -13.28 -18.02
C PHE A 114 -19.22 -13.52 -17.95
N LEU A 115 -19.97 -12.62 -17.32
CA LEU A 115 -21.43 -12.72 -17.20
C LEU A 115 -22.10 -12.58 -18.57
N GLU A 116 -21.61 -11.71 -19.45
CA GLU A 116 -22.09 -11.57 -20.82
C GLU A 116 -21.84 -12.85 -21.64
N GLU A 117 -20.65 -13.44 -21.52
CA GLU A 117 -20.26 -14.68 -22.20
C GLU A 117 -21.17 -15.85 -21.78
N ILE A 118 -21.45 -16.00 -20.48
CA ILE A 118 -22.40 -17.02 -19.99
C ILE A 118 -23.85 -16.71 -20.39
N ALA A 119 -24.27 -15.44 -20.39
CA ALA A 119 -25.62 -15.08 -20.82
C ALA A 119 -25.87 -15.41 -22.31
N SER A 120 -24.82 -15.35 -23.13
CA SER A 120 -24.85 -15.72 -24.55
C SER A 120 -24.38 -17.15 -24.84
N TYR A 121 -24.30 -18.01 -23.82
CA TYR A 121 -23.69 -19.34 -23.94
C TYR A 121 -24.37 -20.22 -25.00
N THR A 122 -23.57 -20.64 -25.99
CA THR A 122 -24.02 -21.48 -27.11
C THR A 122 -23.51 -22.92 -27.04
N GLY A 123 -22.85 -23.31 -25.94
CA GLY A 123 -22.23 -24.63 -25.77
C GLY A 123 -20.71 -24.66 -25.93
N ASP A 124 -20.07 -23.49 -26.14
CA ASP A 124 -18.61 -23.33 -26.10
C ASP A 124 -18.19 -22.62 -24.81
N ASP A 125 -17.42 -23.33 -23.97
CA ASP A 125 -16.96 -22.79 -22.68
C ASP A 125 -15.71 -21.92 -22.80
N GLU A 126 -14.96 -22.00 -23.91
CA GLU A 126 -13.62 -21.40 -24.00
C GLU A 126 -13.61 -19.89 -23.72
N PRO A 127 -14.55 -19.08 -24.24
CA PRO A 127 -14.59 -17.65 -23.92
C PRO A 127 -14.75 -17.39 -22.42
N ALA A 128 -15.69 -18.10 -21.79
CA ALA A 128 -15.97 -17.95 -20.37
C ALA A 128 -14.81 -18.45 -19.49
N PHE A 129 -14.14 -19.52 -19.90
CA PHE A 129 -12.90 -19.98 -19.25
C PHE A 129 -11.79 -18.95 -19.35
N GLU A 130 -11.61 -18.32 -20.52
CA GLU A 130 -10.58 -17.30 -20.70
C GLU A 130 -10.84 -16.08 -19.81
N SER A 131 -12.08 -15.61 -19.72
CA SER A 131 -12.44 -14.56 -18.76
C SER A 131 -12.13 -14.94 -17.31
N LEU A 132 -12.41 -16.19 -16.90
CA LEU A 132 -12.06 -16.67 -15.55
C LEU A 132 -10.54 -16.78 -15.34
N ARG A 133 -9.76 -17.20 -16.34
CA ARG A 133 -8.28 -17.22 -16.29
C ARG A 133 -7.73 -15.81 -16.12
N ILE A 134 -8.26 -14.84 -16.86
CA ILE A 134 -7.86 -13.43 -16.74
C ILE A 134 -8.15 -12.91 -15.33
N ILE A 135 -9.34 -13.17 -14.79
CA ILE A 135 -9.71 -12.79 -13.42
C ILE A 135 -8.73 -13.40 -12.41
N ALA A 136 -8.47 -14.71 -12.49
CA ALA A 136 -7.56 -15.40 -11.59
C ALA A 136 -6.13 -14.84 -11.67
N LYS A 137 -5.62 -14.57 -12.87
CA LYS A 137 -4.31 -13.95 -13.10
C LYS A 137 -4.24 -12.55 -12.49
N LYS A 138 -5.27 -11.72 -12.70
CA LYS A 138 -5.32 -10.36 -12.14
C LYS A 138 -5.25 -10.37 -10.61
N PHE A 139 -5.94 -11.30 -9.95
CA PHE A 139 -5.84 -11.48 -8.50
C PHE A 139 -4.42 -11.84 -8.07
N HIS A 140 -3.76 -12.77 -8.77
CA HIS A 140 -2.38 -13.13 -8.49
C HIS A 140 -1.42 -11.95 -8.65
N ASP A 141 -1.52 -11.22 -9.76
CA ASP A 141 -0.66 -10.06 -10.06
C ASP A 141 -0.82 -8.96 -9.00
N LEU A 142 -2.06 -8.68 -8.57
CA LEU A 142 -2.29 -7.71 -7.50
C LEU A 142 -1.64 -8.16 -6.19
N ASN A 143 -1.89 -9.39 -5.75
CA ASN A 143 -1.40 -9.88 -4.47
C ASN A 143 0.14 -9.80 -4.39
N THR A 144 0.81 -10.21 -5.46
CA THR A 144 2.27 -10.11 -5.57
C THR A 144 2.72 -8.65 -5.49
N GLY A 145 2.11 -7.75 -6.28
CA GLY A 145 2.46 -6.34 -6.24
C GLY A 145 2.15 -5.66 -4.89
N GLN A 146 1.07 -6.04 -4.21
CA GLN A 146 0.75 -5.50 -2.89
C GLN A 146 1.73 -6.00 -1.82
N TYR A 147 2.12 -7.26 -1.89
CA TYR A 147 3.17 -7.80 -1.02
C TYR A 147 4.48 -7.01 -1.18
N GLU A 148 4.91 -6.73 -2.40
CA GLU A 148 6.11 -5.93 -2.68
C GLU A 148 6.01 -4.50 -2.13
N ARG A 149 4.84 -3.85 -2.28
CA ARG A 149 4.60 -2.50 -1.71
C ARG A 149 4.67 -2.51 -0.18
N LEU A 150 4.13 -3.54 0.46
CA LEU A 150 4.20 -3.68 1.92
C LEU A 150 5.63 -3.93 2.41
N MET A 151 6.40 -4.78 1.71
CA MET A 151 7.81 -4.97 2.03
C MET A 151 8.59 -3.65 1.88
N THR A 152 8.30 -2.87 0.84
CA THR A 152 8.88 -1.54 0.65
C THR A 152 8.51 -0.60 1.80
N MET A 153 7.23 -0.56 2.22
CA MET A 153 6.80 0.26 3.36
C MET A 153 7.48 -0.16 4.65
N ARG A 154 7.70 -1.46 4.86
CA ARG A 154 8.42 -1.97 6.03
C ARG A 154 9.87 -1.49 6.05
N ASP A 155 10.57 -1.61 4.93
CA ASP A 155 11.96 -1.13 4.81
C ASP A 155 12.05 0.39 5.02
N GLN A 156 11.10 1.14 4.46
CA GLN A 156 10.98 2.59 4.67
C GLN A 156 10.70 2.93 6.15
N LEU A 157 9.87 2.14 6.84
CA LEU A 157 9.60 2.32 8.26
C LEU A 157 10.85 2.03 9.11
N ASP A 158 11.61 0.99 8.78
CA ASP A 158 12.87 0.69 9.47
C ASP A 158 13.87 1.85 9.31
N CYS A 159 13.97 2.42 8.11
CA CYS A 159 14.78 3.63 7.86
C CYS A 159 14.27 4.83 8.66
N TYR A 160 12.95 5.04 8.70
CA TYR A 160 12.30 6.11 9.45
C TYR A 160 12.61 5.99 10.96
N MET A 161 12.45 4.81 11.53
CA MET A 161 12.72 4.55 12.95
C MET A 161 14.18 4.80 13.33
N ARG A 162 15.13 4.46 12.44
CA ARG A 162 16.55 4.80 12.63
C ARG A 162 16.78 6.31 12.61
N ALA A 163 16.14 7.04 11.69
CA ALA A 163 16.27 8.50 11.62
C ALA A 163 15.68 9.20 12.86
N VAL A 164 14.52 8.76 13.33
CA VAL A 164 13.91 9.22 14.59
C VAL A 164 14.85 8.96 15.77
N SER A 165 15.49 7.80 15.82
CA SER A 165 16.44 7.45 16.90
C SER A 165 17.66 8.37 16.91
N LYS A 166 18.14 8.80 15.72
CA LYS A 166 19.23 9.79 15.60
C LYS A 166 18.80 11.15 16.13
N ILE A 167 17.58 11.61 15.81
CA ILE A 167 17.05 12.86 16.37
C ILE A 167 16.91 12.78 17.89
N ALA A 168 16.41 11.67 18.42
CA ALA A 168 16.31 11.50 19.87
C ALA A 168 17.67 11.57 20.57
N ALA A 169 18.70 10.92 20.00
CA ALA A 169 20.07 10.98 20.52
C ALA A 169 20.66 12.40 20.42
N LEU A 170 20.43 13.09 19.30
CA LEU A 170 20.89 14.47 19.10
C LEU A 170 20.21 15.42 20.10
N LYS A 171 18.89 15.31 20.28
CA LYS A 171 18.13 16.07 21.28
C LYS A 171 18.71 15.88 22.67
N HIS A 172 18.91 14.63 23.08
CA HIS A 172 19.49 14.33 24.39
C HIS A 172 20.88 14.96 24.57
N SER A 173 21.75 14.89 23.55
CA SER A 173 23.09 15.49 23.61
C SER A 173 23.05 17.03 23.70
N LEU A 174 22.07 17.67 23.06
CA LEU A 174 21.88 19.13 23.16
C LEU A 174 21.36 19.54 24.55
N GLU A 175 20.45 18.76 25.14
CA GLU A 175 19.96 18.96 26.51
C GLU A 175 21.10 18.82 27.54
N GLU A 176 21.97 17.81 27.41
CA GLU A 176 23.13 17.62 28.28
C GLU A 176 24.12 18.80 28.23
N GLN A 177 24.23 19.42 27.06
CA GLN A 177 25.07 20.60 26.85
C GLN A 177 24.35 21.92 27.20
N SER A 178 23.11 21.86 27.69
CA SER A 178 22.27 23.04 27.97
C SER A 178 22.12 23.97 26.76
N LEU A 179 22.07 23.38 25.57
CA LEU A 179 21.90 24.09 24.30
C LEU A 179 20.43 24.23 23.91
N ILE A 180 19.56 23.39 24.45
CA ILE A 180 18.10 23.42 24.35
C ILE A 180 17.47 23.05 25.70
#